data_AF-S3TGD8-F1
#
_entry.id   AF-S3TGD8-F1
#
_cell.length_a   1.000
_cell.length_b   1.000
_cell.length_c   1.000
_cell.angle_alpha   90.00
_cell.angle_beta   90.00
_cell.angle_gamma   90.00
#
_symmetry.space_group_name_H-M   'P 1'
#
loop_
_entity.id
_entity.type
_entity.pdbx_description
1 polymer ?
#
loop_
_entity_poly.entity_id
_entity_poly.type
_entity_poly.pdbx_seq_one_letter_code
_entity_poly.pdbx_strand_id
1 'polypeptide(L)'
;MATNLNSELNLTPLLERVIDNPYGVIICSSVLFLVLVVAIVFFIAKSGILSSIREHQDHKIQRINDEIKDQEKLLDDVSFEKYKNQIQYHLDVSKLSKLLKYSHHDKDLLEYILSCENKNLAIFYYKKANFYLEKDQITQEFKLKSFCKDWFVKSLNIAGTIIYFSISFGSLLPMAYITFLCIKAGVGLDQVPFSFFVSQFILFIACLFLALMLLKPMVKPWQAKKFLELEKVS
;
A
#
# COMPACT_ATOMS: atom_id res chain seq x y z
N MET A 1 -23.65 -59.10 -26.46
CA MET A 1 -24.27 -57.80 -26.81
C MET A 1 -23.46 -56.74 -26.06
N ALA A 2 -22.49 -56.13 -26.74
CA ALA A 2 -21.54 -55.22 -26.11
C ALA A 2 -22.21 -53.85 -25.90
N THR A 3 -22.33 -53.46 -24.64
CA THR A 3 -22.90 -52.18 -24.21
C THR A 3 -21.92 -51.07 -24.56
N ASN A 4 -22.25 -50.25 -25.57
CA ASN A 4 -21.50 -49.04 -25.90
C ASN A 4 -21.69 -48.00 -24.78
N LEU A 5 -20.73 -47.94 -23.86
CA LEU A 5 -20.56 -46.87 -22.88
C LEU A 5 -19.84 -45.68 -23.55
N ASN A 6 -20.50 -45.04 -24.51
CA ASN A 6 -20.18 -43.66 -24.87
C ASN A 6 -20.98 -42.75 -23.94
N SER A 7 -20.56 -42.66 -22.68
CA SER A 7 -21.03 -41.62 -21.78
C SER A 7 -20.33 -40.32 -22.16
N GLU A 8 -20.87 -39.60 -23.15
CA GLU A 8 -20.60 -38.18 -23.26
C GLU A 8 -20.98 -37.55 -21.92
N LEU A 9 -19.99 -36.96 -21.23
CA LEU A 9 -20.16 -36.37 -19.91
C LEU A 9 -21.08 -35.15 -20.05
N ASN A 10 -22.39 -35.41 -19.98
CA ASN A 10 -23.40 -34.38 -20.10
C ASN A 10 -23.47 -33.63 -18.75
N LEU A 11 -22.70 -32.54 -18.66
CA LEU A 11 -22.56 -31.69 -17.46
C LEU A 11 -23.74 -30.72 -17.27
N THR A 12 -24.63 -30.63 -18.25
CA THR A 12 -25.81 -29.74 -18.26
C THR A 12 -26.69 -29.85 -17.00
N PRO A 13 -27.05 -31.05 -16.49
CA PRO A 13 -27.88 -31.17 -15.28
C PRO A 13 -27.13 -30.87 -13.98
N LEU A 14 -25.79 -30.98 -13.97
CA LEU A 14 -24.97 -30.49 -12.86
C LEU A 14 -24.89 -28.97 -12.88
N LEU A 15 -24.79 -28.36 -14.06
CA LEU A 15 -24.74 -26.91 -14.23
C LEU A 15 -26.04 -26.25 -13.76
N GLU A 16 -27.20 -26.80 -14.13
CA GLU A 16 -28.52 -26.31 -13.72
C GLU A 16 -28.68 -26.35 -12.19
N ARG A 17 -28.31 -27.47 -11.54
CA ARG A 17 -28.37 -27.59 -10.06
C ARG A 17 -27.44 -26.64 -9.31
N VAL A 18 -26.33 -26.25 -9.93
CA VAL A 18 -25.35 -25.31 -9.36
C VAL A 18 -25.80 -23.86 -9.55
N ILE A 19 -26.50 -23.56 -10.64
CA ILE A 19 -27.05 -22.23 -10.94
C ILE A 19 -28.30 -21.94 -10.08
N ASP A 20 -29.17 -22.93 -9.87
CA ASP A 20 -30.39 -22.77 -9.07
C ASP A 20 -30.13 -22.74 -7.55
N ASN A 21 -28.92 -23.11 -7.11
CA ASN A 21 -28.54 -23.05 -5.72
C ASN A 21 -27.76 -21.75 -5.43
N PRO A 22 -28.22 -20.87 -4.51
CA PRO A 22 -27.52 -19.63 -4.19
C PRO A 22 -26.08 -19.84 -3.71
N TYR A 23 -25.75 -21.01 -3.16
CA TYR A 23 -24.37 -21.37 -2.80
C TYR A 23 -23.54 -21.86 -3.99
N GLY A 24 -24.16 -22.42 -5.03
CA GLY A 24 -23.48 -22.94 -6.22
C GLY A 24 -22.93 -21.82 -7.11
N VAL A 25 -23.68 -20.72 -7.26
CA VAL A 25 -23.21 -19.51 -7.96
C VAL A 25 -22.01 -18.88 -7.24
N ILE A 26 -22.04 -18.84 -5.90
CA ILE A 26 -20.91 -18.34 -5.08
C ILE A 26 -19.67 -19.23 -5.31
N ILE A 27 -19.82 -20.56 -5.28
CA ILE A 27 -18.72 -21.50 -5.55
C ILE A 27 -18.18 -21.31 -6.97
N CYS A 28 -19.04 -21.26 -7.99
CA CYS A 28 -18.62 -21.03 -9.37
C CYS A 28 -17.88 -19.70 -9.53
N SER A 29 -18.39 -18.60 -8.98
CA SER A 29 -17.72 -17.30 -9.04
C SER A 29 -16.37 -17.30 -8.32
N SER A 30 -16.26 -17.98 -7.18
CA SER A 30 -15.02 -18.12 -6.43
C SER A 30 -13.96 -18.96 -7.18
N VAL A 31 -14.37 -20.03 -7.86
CA VAL A 31 -13.50 -20.86 -8.71
C VAL A 31 -13.04 -20.08 -9.93
N LEU A 32 -13.96 -19.34 -10.59
CA LEU A 32 -13.64 -18.51 -11.75
C LEU A 32 -12.65 -17.40 -11.38
N PHE A 33 -12.85 -16.76 -10.22
CA PHE A 33 -11.90 -15.79 -9.67
C PHE A 33 -10.52 -16.41 -9.43
N LEU A 34 -10.46 -17.61 -8.84
CA LEU A 34 -9.20 -18.33 -8.59
C LEU A 34 -8.45 -18.65 -9.89
N VAL A 35 -9.15 -19.12 -10.92
CA VAL A 35 -8.58 -19.36 -12.26
C VAL A 35 -8.06 -18.05 -12.88
N LEU A 36 -8.80 -16.96 -12.72
CA LEU A 36 -8.39 -15.64 -13.22
C LEU A 36 -7.12 -15.13 -12.52
N VAL A 37 -7.03 -15.29 -11.20
CA VAL A 37 -5.83 -14.95 -10.43
C VAL A 37 -4.63 -15.78 -10.88
N VAL A 38 -4.79 -17.09 -11.05
CA VAL A 38 -3.71 -17.97 -11.54
C VAL A 38 -3.29 -17.58 -12.97
N ALA A 39 -4.24 -17.27 -13.85
CA ALA A 39 -3.95 -16.81 -15.20
C ALA A 39 -3.17 -15.48 -15.18
N ILE A 40 -3.59 -14.49 -14.39
CA ILE A 40 -2.88 -13.20 -14.25
C ILE A 40 -1.46 -13.43 -13.76
N VAL A 41 -1.25 -14.25 -12.72
CA VAL A 41 0.10 -14.55 -12.20
C VAL A 41 0.95 -15.25 -13.26
N PHE A 42 0.39 -16.21 -14.00
CA PHE A 42 1.08 -16.89 -15.10
C PHE A 42 1.45 -15.94 -16.23
N PHE A 43 0.57 -15.02 -16.61
CA PHE A 43 0.84 -13.98 -17.60
C PHE A 43 1.94 -13.02 -17.11
N ILE A 44 1.89 -12.56 -15.85
CA ILE A 44 2.94 -11.70 -15.27
C ILE A 44 4.28 -12.42 -15.25
N ALA A 45 4.31 -13.70 -14.85
CA ALA A 45 5.52 -14.52 -14.85
C ALA A 45 6.10 -14.73 -16.27
N LYS A 46 5.25 -15.03 -17.26
CA LYS A 46 5.66 -15.28 -18.65
C LYS A 46 6.01 -14.01 -19.42
N SER A 47 5.41 -12.87 -19.06
CA SER A 47 5.59 -11.59 -19.76
C SER A 47 6.98 -10.96 -19.63
N GLY A 48 7.88 -11.53 -18.81
CA GLY A 48 9.21 -10.94 -18.61
C GLY A 48 9.22 -9.61 -17.85
N ILE A 49 8.08 -9.20 -17.28
CA ILE A 49 7.98 -8.01 -16.43
C ILE A 49 8.93 -8.14 -15.23
N LEU A 50 9.03 -9.33 -14.64
CA LEU A 50 9.96 -9.61 -13.54
C LEU A 50 11.44 -9.45 -13.96
N SER A 51 11.82 -9.91 -15.15
CA SER A 51 13.18 -9.75 -15.67
C SER A 51 13.49 -8.29 -16.01
N SER A 52 12.53 -7.56 -16.60
CA SER A 52 12.68 -6.13 -16.88
C SER A 52 12.83 -5.29 -15.61
N ILE A 53 12.07 -5.61 -14.55
CA ILE A 53 12.22 -4.94 -13.24
C ILE A 53 13.61 -5.20 -12.66
N ARG A 54 14.12 -6.43 -12.77
CA ARG A 54 15.47 -6.79 -12.28
C ARG A 54 16.56 -6.06 -13.06
N GLU A 55 16.50 -6.08 -14.37
CA GLU A 55 17.45 -5.39 -15.25
C GLU A 55 17.46 -3.87 -14.99
N HIS A 56 16.28 -3.27 -14.80
CA HIS A 56 16.16 -1.87 -14.41
C HIS A 56 16.80 -1.58 -13.04
N GLN A 57 16.64 -2.48 -12.06
CA GLN A 57 17.31 -2.35 -10.77
C GLN A 57 18.83 -2.46 -10.89
N ASP A 58 19.33 -3.41 -11.68
CA ASP A 58 20.77 -3.62 -11.89
C ASP A 58 21.42 -2.42 -12.58
N HIS A 59 20.79 -1.87 -13.63
CA HIS A 59 21.24 -0.64 -14.29
C HIS A 59 21.28 0.55 -13.34
N LYS A 60 20.27 0.69 -12.47
CA LYS A 60 20.25 1.76 -11.49
C LYS A 60 21.40 1.64 -10.48
N ILE A 61 21.73 0.42 -10.05
CA ILE A 61 22.86 0.17 -9.14
C ILE A 61 24.19 0.48 -9.83
N GLN A 62 24.37 0.03 -11.08
CA GLN A 62 25.58 0.32 -11.86
C GLN A 62 25.80 1.81 -12.03
N ARG A 63 24.76 2.54 -12.45
CA ARG A 63 24.83 4.00 -12.60
C ARG A 63 25.27 4.72 -11.33
N ILE A 64 24.72 4.33 -10.17
CA ILE A 64 25.10 4.93 -8.88
C ILE A 64 26.57 4.60 -8.55
N ASN A 65 27.05 3.40 -8.88
CA ASN A 65 28.46 3.04 -8.67
C ASN A 65 29.39 3.86 -9.55
N ASP A 66 29.01 4.08 -10.81
CA ASP A 66 29.78 4.89 -11.74
C ASP A 66 29.83 6.36 -11.29
N GLU A 67 28.69 6.92 -10.85
CA GLU A 67 28.61 8.27 -10.29
C GLU A 67 29.51 8.43 -9.04
N ILE A 68 29.50 7.46 -8.12
CA ILE A 68 30.40 7.46 -6.95
C ILE A 68 31.87 7.41 -7.39
N LYS A 69 32.21 6.52 -8.33
CA LYS A 69 33.58 6.33 -8.80
C LYS A 69 34.13 7.57 -9.50
N ASP A 70 33.30 8.26 -10.26
CA ASP A 70 33.71 9.49 -10.92
C ASP A 70 33.85 10.66 -9.92
N GLN A 71 32.98 10.73 -8.91
CA GLN A 71 33.13 11.69 -7.80
C GLN A 71 34.41 11.45 -6.98
N GLU A 72 34.79 10.18 -6.75
CA GLU A 72 36.05 9.82 -6.08
C GLU A 72 37.27 10.31 -6.87
N LYS A 73 37.28 10.13 -8.20
CA LYS A 73 38.36 10.64 -9.06
C LYS A 73 38.47 12.17 -9.04
N LEU A 74 37.33 12.87 -9.06
CA LEU A 74 37.30 14.33 -9.04
C LEU A 74 37.78 14.91 -7.70
N LEU A 75 37.69 14.15 -6.61
CA LEU A 75 38.19 14.52 -5.28
C LEU A 75 39.72 14.50 -5.21
N ASP A 76 40.37 13.64 -5.99
CA ASP A 76 41.83 13.47 -6.04
C ASP A 76 42.51 14.40 -7.06
N ASP A 77 41.74 15.09 -7.91
CA ASP A 77 42.26 16.01 -8.92
C ASP A 77 42.53 17.41 -8.32
N VAL A 78 43.78 17.86 -8.44
CA VAL A 78 44.27 19.18 -7.99
C VAL A 78 43.46 20.33 -8.59
N SER A 79 42.91 20.15 -9.79
CA SER A 79 42.08 21.15 -10.49
C SER A 79 40.77 21.45 -9.77
N PHE A 80 40.28 20.54 -8.92
CA PHE A 80 39.00 20.63 -8.22
C PHE A 80 39.15 20.89 -6.72
N GLU A 81 40.37 21.20 -6.24
CA GLU A 81 40.65 21.44 -4.83
C GLU A 81 39.73 22.52 -4.21
N LYS A 82 39.40 23.56 -4.99
CA LYS A 82 38.44 24.62 -4.60
C LYS A 82 37.01 24.10 -4.32
N TYR A 83 36.60 23.00 -4.97
CA TYR A 83 35.25 22.43 -4.87
C TYR A 83 35.21 21.14 -4.04
N LYS A 84 36.33 20.75 -3.43
CA LYS A 84 36.49 19.50 -2.68
C LYS A 84 35.36 19.24 -1.68
N ASN A 85 34.96 20.28 -0.93
CA ASN A 85 33.88 20.18 0.05
C ASN A 85 32.51 19.86 -0.59
N GLN A 86 32.22 20.42 -1.77
CA GLN A 86 30.97 20.16 -2.49
C GLN A 86 30.97 18.75 -3.10
N ILE A 87 32.10 18.34 -3.69
CA ILE A 87 32.26 17.00 -4.25
C ILE A 87 32.14 15.95 -3.14
N GLN A 88 32.76 16.18 -1.98
CA GLN A 88 32.63 15.33 -0.80
C GLN A 88 31.18 15.23 -0.32
N TYR A 89 30.46 16.35 -0.24
CA TYR A 89 29.04 16.35 0.12
C TYR A 89 28.20 15.47 -0.82
N HIS A 90 28.36 15.64 -2.14
CA HIS A 90 27.62 14.85 -3.13
C HIS A 90 27.98 13.36 -3.09
N LEU A 91 29.26 13.05 -2.86
CA LEU A 91 29.74 11.70 -2.70
C LEU A 91 29.14 11.02 -1.46
N ASP A 92 29.08 11.72 -0.33
CA ASP A 92 28.45 11.22 0.89
C ASP A 92 26.97 10.94 0.66
N VAL A 93 26.25 11.86 0.00
CA VAL A 93 24.83 11.68 -0.37
C VAL A 93 24.63 10.45 -1.26
N SER A 94 25.49 10.25 -2.27
CA SER A 94 25.43 9.09 -3.16
C SER A 94 25.67 7.77 -2.41
N LYS A 95 26.68 7.73 -1.53
CA LYS A 95 26.99 6.57 -0.69
C LYS A 95 25.86 6.24 0.28
N LEU A 96 25.31 7.23 0.96
CA LEU A 96 24.16 7.08 1.87
C LEU A 96 22.90 6.61 1.12
N SER A 97 22.61 7.21 -0.05
CA SER A 97 21.48 6.82 -0.89
C SER A 97 21.56 5.36 -1.34
N LYS A 98 22.76 4.92 -1.71
CA LYS A 98 23.04 3.53 -2.09
C LYS A 98 22.82 2.58 -0.90
N LEU A 99 23.33 2.92 0.28
CA LEU A 99 23.21 2.11 1.48
C LEU A 99 21.75 1.95 1.92
N LEU A 100 20.97 3.03 1.85
CA LEU A 100 19.55 3.03 2.22
C LEU A 100 18.62 2.50 1.11
N LYS A 101 19.14 2.22 -0.09
CA LYS A 101 18.35 1.94 -1.30
C LYS A 101 17.25 3.00 -1.54
N TYR A 102 17.51 4.24 -1.13
CA TYR A 102 16.59 5.36 -1.19
C TYR A 102 17.33 6.59 -1.71
N SER A 103 16.85 7.17 -2.82
CA SER A 103 17.46 8.35 -3.42
C SER A 103 16.83 9.62 -2.86
N HIS A 104 17.67 10.48 -2.29
CA HIS A 104 17.30 11.81 -1.80
C HIS A 104 18.51 12.75 -1.90
N HIS A 105 18.29 14.06 -2.00
CA HIS A 105 19.36 15.05 -2.16
C HIS A 105 19.85 15.65 -0.83
N ASP A 106 19.01 15.62 0.20
CA ASP A 106 19.34 16.11 1.55
C ASP A 106 20.15 15.05 2.32
N LYS A 107 21.42 15.37 2.60
CA LYS A 107 22.34 14.51 3.37
C LYS A 107 21.83 14.28 4.78
N ASP A 108 21.35 15.33 5.44
CA ASP A 108 20.95 15.27 6.85
C ASP A 108 19.70 14.41 7.04
N LEU A 109 18.81 14.38 6.04
CA LEU A 109 17.70 13.42 6.02
C LEU A 109 18.21 11.97 5.94
N LEU A 110 19.16 11.70 5.04
CA LEU A 110 19.68 10.35 4.86
C LEU A 110 20.42 9.89 6.11
N GLU A 111 21.17 10.77 6.76
CA GLU A 111 21.81 10.51 8.05
C GLU A 111 20.77 10.28 9.16
N TYR A 112 19.72 11.09 9.22
CA TYR A 112 18.62 10.89 10.16
C TYR A 112 17.96 9.52 9.97
N ILE A 113 17.63 9.15 8.73
CA ILE A 113 17.06 7.83 8.41
C ILE A 113 18.03 6.71 8.76
N LEU A 114 19.34 6.91 8.52
CA LEU A 114 20.37 5.94 8.85
C LEU A 114 20.47 5.72 10.35
N SER A 115 20.30 6.78 11.15
CA SER A 115 20.30 6.71 12.61
C SER A 115 19.09 5.97 13.18
N CYS A 116 18.00 5.81 12.42
CA CYS A 116 16.84 5.05 12.88
C CYS A 116 17.13 3.54 12.86
N GLU A 117 16.69 2.82 13.90
CA GLU A 117 16.82 1.36 13.98
C GLU A 117 16.10 0.69 12.80
N ASN A 118 14.86 1.13 12.51
CA ASN A 118 14.08 0.66 11.37
C ASN A 118 14.10 1.65 10.20
N LYS A 119 15.13 1.54 9.36
CA LYS A 119 15.39 2.39 8.18
C LYS A 119 14.23 2.35 7.16
N ASN A 120 13.66 1.17 6.91
CA ASN A 120 12.56 1.02 5.95
C ASN A 120 11.29 1.72 6.42
N LEU A 121 10.98 1.63 7.73
CA LEU A 121 9.85 2.29 8.34
C LEU A 121 10.02 3.82 8.35
N ALA A 122 11.24 4.30 8.62
CA ALA A 122 11.59 5.72 8.53
C ALA A 122 11.36 6.28 7.11
N ILE A 123 11.86 5.59 6.08
CA ILE A 123 11.63 5.97 4.67
C ILE A 123 10.14 6.00 4.35
N PHE A 124 9.38 5.01 4.82
CA PHE A 124 7.94 4.93 4.58
C PHE A 124 7.18 6.10 5.18
N TYR A 125 7.43 6.44 6.46
CA TYR A 125 6.77 7.56 7.10
C TYR A 125 7.15 8.90 6.48
N TYR A 126 8.44 9.10 6.18
CA TYR A 126 8.90 10.30 5.50
C TYR A 126 8.23 10.49 4.13
N LYS A 127 8.22 9.47 3.26
CA LYS A 127 7.58 9.54 1.94
C LYS A 127 6.09 9.91 2.01
N LYS A 128 5.39 9.46 3.05
CA LYS A 128 3.95 9.71 3.19
C LYS A 128 3.61 11.05 3.85
N ALA A 129 4.52 11.57 4.66
CA ALA A 129 4.22 12.67 5.58
C ALA A 129 5.23 13.83 5.57
N ASN A 130 6.16 13.88 4.60
CA ASN A 130 7.16 14.95 4.46
C ASN A 130 6.57 16.37 4.51
N PHE A 131 5.35 16.57 4.01
CA PHE A 131 4.68 17.87 4.01
C PHE A 131 4.45 18.44 5.43
N TYR A 132 4.37 17.58 6.44
CA TYR A 132 4.15 17.95 7.84
C TYR A 132 5.45 18.08 8.65
N LEU A 133 6.58 17.76 8.03
CA LEU A 133 7.90 17.88 8.60
C LEU A 133 8.55 19.19 8.13
N GLU A 134 9.36 19.76 9.01
CA GLU A 134 10.19 20.94 8.76
C GLU A 134 11.56 20.66 9.35
N LYS A 135 12.59 21.19 8.69
CA LYS A 135 13.97 21.09 9.16
C LYS A 135 14.31 22.39 9.86
N ASP A 136 14.73 22.30 11.11
CA ASP A 136 15.20 23.45 11.86
C ASP A 136 16.51 23.97 11.23
N GLN A 137 16.56 25.25 10.87
CA GLN A 137 17.73 25.84 10.22
C GLN A 137 18.94 25.92 11.15
N ILE A 138 18.72 25.94 12.47
CA ILE A 138 19.78 26.09 13.48
C ILE A 138 20.28 24.72 13.93
N THR A 139 19.37 23.83 14.34
CA THR A 139 19.76 22.51 14.87
C THR A 139 19.91 21.45 13.79
N GLN A 140 19.49 21.72 12.55
CA GLN A 140 19.42 20.75 11.44
C GLN A 140 18.54 19.52 11.75
N GLU A 141 17.78 19.56 12.84
CA GLU A 141 16.89 18.47 13.25
C GLU A 141 15.51 18.60 12.59
N PHE A 142 14.88 17.45 12.34
CA PHE A 142 13.51 17.40 11.85
C PHE A 142 12.52 17.65 12.99
N LYS A 143 11.54 18.53 12.74
CA LYS A 143 10.45 18.88 13.65
C LYS A 143 9.12 18.87 12.89
N LEU A 144 8.01 18.80 13.63
CA LEU A 144 6.68 19.02 13.06
C LEU A 144 6.49 20.51 12.78
N LYS A 145 5.82 20.84 11.67
CA LYS A 145 5.43 22.22 11.37
C LYS A 145 4.60 22.83 12.50
N SER A 146 4.72 24.14 12.70
CA SER A 146 4.08 24.87 13.80
C SER A 146 2.56 24.72 13.88
N PHE A 147 1.88 24.46 12.76
CA PHE A 147 0.44 24.19 12.73
C PHE A 147 0.07 22.77 13.19
N CYS A 148 1.01 21.81 13.16
CA CYS A 148 0.82 20.43 13.60
C CYS A 148 1.09 20.28 15.10
N LYS A 149 0.26 20.92 15.92
CA LYS A 149 0.30 20.72 17.37
C LYS A 149 -0.05 19.27 17.74
N ASP A 150 0.55 18.77 18.81
CA ASP A 150 0.36 17.40 19.29
C ASP A 150 -1.11 17.00 19.50
N TRP A 151 -1.91 17.90 20.07
CA TRP A 151 -3.34 17.68 20.30
C TRP A 151 -4.11 17.58 18.96
N PHE A 152 -3.73 18.37 17.95
CA PHE A 152 -4.35 18.38 16.63
C PHE A 152 -4.07 17.09 15.88
N VAL A 153 -2.83 16.60 15.92
CA VAL A 153 -2.43 15.32 15.30
C VAL A 153 -3.21 14.14 15.91
N LYS A 154 -3.30 14.09 17.25
CA LYS A 154 -4.06 13.05 17.96
C LYS A 154 -5.55 13.13 17.61
N SER A 155 -6.12 14.34 17.62
CA SER A 155 -7.54 14.55 17.33
C SER A 155 -7.90 14.17 15.89
N LEU A 156 -7.08 14.53 14.90
CA LEU A 156 -7.27 14.15 13.51
C LEU A 156 -7.21 12.63 13.33
N ASN A 157 -6.28 11.96 13.98
CA ASN A 157 -6.17 10.50 13.89
C ASN A 157 -7.43 9.83 14.47
N ILE A 158 -7.87 10.25 15.66
CA ILE A 158 -9.08 9.73 16.31
C ILE A 158 -10.32 10.00 15.44
N ALA A 159 -10.49 11.24 14.96
CA ALA A 159 -11.60 11.62 14.10
C ALA A 159 -11.61 10.81 12.80
N GLY A 160 -10.45 10.62 12.16
CA GLY A 160 -10.33 9.79 10.97
C GLY A 160 -10.69 8.33 11.23
N THR A 161 -10.22 7.75 12.34
CA THR A 161 -10.59 6.40 12.76
C THR A 161 -12.09 6.27 13.01
N ILE A 162 -12.71 7.23 13.69
CA ILE A 162 -14.17 7.25 13.92
C ILE A 162 -14.90 7.32 12.58
N ILE A 163 -14.54 8.24 11.68
CA ILE A 163 -15.16 8.38 10.36
C ILE A 163 -15.05 7.07 9.57
N TYR A 164 -13.87 6.44 9.59
CA TYR A 164 -13.65 5.17 8.92
C TYR A 164 -14.63 4.10 9.42
N PHE A 165 -14.69 3.89 10.74
CA PHE A 165 -15.61 2.91 11.31
C PHE A 165 -17.07 3.30 11.12
N SER A 166 -17.44 4.56 11.28
CA SER A 166 -18.81 5.03 11.08
C SER A 166 -19.31 4.79 9.66
N ILE A 167 -18.49 5.05 8.63
CA ILE A 167 -18.86 4.79 7.24
C ILE A 167 -18.92 3.28 6.98
N SER A 168 -17.94 2.51 7.45
CA SER A 168 -17.92 1.06 7.26
C SER A 168 -19.09 0.36 7.96
N PHE A 169 -19.37 0.65 9.24
CA PHE A 169 -20.52 0.08 9.95
C PHE A 169 -21.84 0.65 9.45
N GLY A 170 -21.89 1.95 9.12
CA GLY A 170 -23.06 2.59 8.54
C GLY A 170 -23.49 1.93 7.24
N SER A 171 -22.54 1.51 6.41
CA SER A 171 -22.82 0.78 5.17
C SER A 171 -23.47 -0.59 5.39
N LEU A 172 -23.35 -1.18 6.58
CA LEU A 172 -23.98 -2.46 6.95
C LEU A 172 -25.40 -2.30 7.51
N LEU A 173 -25.83 -1.08 7.85
CA LEU A 173 -27.16 -0.79 8.42
C LEU A 173 -28.33 -1.29 7.56
N PRO A 174 -28.32 -1.17 6.21
CA PRO A 174 -29.42 -1.68 5.39
C PRO A 174 -29.59 -3.20 5.55
N MET A 175 -28.49 -3.95 5.62
CA MET A 175 -28.53 -5.40 5.86
C MET A 175 -29.08 -5.74 7.25
N ALA A 176 -28.61 -5.03 8.28
CA ALA A 176 -29.09 -5.22 9.65
C ALA A 176 -30.59 -4.92 9.78
N TYR A 177 -31.06 -3.86 9.11
CA TYR A 177 -32.47 -3.46 9.10
C TYR A 177 -33.36 -4.49 8.40
N ILE A 178 -32.96 -4.98 7.23
CA ILE A 178 -33.71 -6.04 6.52
C ILE A 178 -33.73 -7.33 7.34
N THR A 179 -32.61 -7.71 7.96
CA THR A 179 -32.56 -8.88 8.84
C THR A 179 -33.52 -8.73 10.02
N PHE A 180 -33.57 -7.55 10.64
CA PHE A 180 -34.52 -7.25 11.71
C PHE A 180 -35.98 -7.36 11.25
N LEU A 181 -36.32 -6.85 10.05
CA LEU A 181 -37.66 -6.98 9.48
C LEU A 181 -38.01 -8.44 9.19
N CYS A 182 -37.10 -9.23 8.63
CA CYS A 182 -37.30 -10.66 8.39
C CYS A 182 -37.59 -11.41 9.70
N ILE A 183 -36.81 -11.14 10.76
CA ILE A 183 -37.03 -11.70 12.10
C ILE A 183 -38.41 -11.30 12.64
N LYS A 184 -38.80 -10.02 12.52
CA LYS A 184 -40.09 -9.53 13.00
C LYS A 184 -41.28 -10.09 12.22
N ALA A 185 -41.11 -10.31 10.93
CA ALA A 185 -42.13 -10.88 10.06
C ALA A 185 -42.16 -12.42 10.08
N GLY A 186 -41.19 -13.07 10.72
CA GLY A 186 -41.10 -14.54 10.76
C GLY A 186 -40.77 -15.17 9.41
N VAL A 187 -40.20 -14.39 8.48
CA VAL A 187 -39.80 -14.87 7.14
C VAL A 187 -38.30 -15.11 7.10
N GLY A 188 -37.89 -16.11 6.31
CA GLY A 188 -36.48 -16.39 6.07
C GLY A 188 -35.83 -15.31 5.18
N LEU A 189 -34.49 -15.25 5.23
CA LEU A 189 -33.69 -14.37 4.38
C LEU A 189 -33.70 -14.81 2.90
N ASP A 190 -34.16 -16.03 2.61
CA ASP A 190 -34.38 -16.57 1.28
C ASP A 190 -35.45 -15.81 0.48
N GLN A 191 -36.37 -15.13 1.17
CA GLN A 191 -37.36 -14.27 0.54
C GLN A 191 -36.81 -12.91 0.10
N VAL A 192 -35.59 -12.56 0.52
CA VAL A 192 -34.95 -11.31 0.12
C VAL A 192 -34.32 -11.51 -1.27
N PRO A 193 -34.62 -10.63 -2.26
CA PRO A 193 -34.05 -10.76 -3.60
C PRO A 193 -32.52 -10.81 -3.58
N PHE A 194 -31.94 -11.72 -4.35
CA PHE A 194 -30.47 -11.85 -4.47
C PHE A 194 -29.79 -10.53 -4.87
N SER A 195 -30.47 -9.72 -5.70
CA SER A 195 -30.02 -8.39 -6.11
C SER A 195 -29.77 -7.43 -4.94
N PHE A 196 -30.46 -7.61 -3.81
CA PHE A 196 -30.21 -6.84 -2.58
C PHE A 196 -28.87 -7.20 -1.95
N PHE A 197 -28.52 -8.49 -1.87
CA PHE A 197 -27.23 -8.91 -1.31
C PHE A 197 -26.07 -8.42 -2.17
N VAL A 198 -26.21 -8.49 -3.49
CA VAL A 198 -25.20 -7.98 -4.44
C VAL A 198 -25.05 -6.46 -4.32
N SER A 199 -26.15 -5.70 -4.29
CA SER A 199 -26.08 -4.25 -4.15
C SER A 199 -25.51 -3.82 -2.80
N GLN A 200 -25.83 -4.54 -1.73
CA GLN A 200 -25.30 -4.32 -0.39
C GLN A 200 -23.79 -4.60 -0.31
N PHE A 201 -23.30 -5.64 -0.99
CA PHE A 201 -21.88 -5.93 -1.08
C PHE A 201 -21.12 -4.83 -1.85
N ILE A 202 -21.68 -4.37 -2.97
CA ILE A 202 -21.10 -3.25 -3.76
C ILE A 202 -21.08 -1.96 -2.93
N LEU A 203 -22.17 -1.67 -2.21
CA LEU A 203 -22.27 -0.52 -1.32
C LEU A 203 -21.19 -0.57 -0.22
N PHE A 204 -21.00 -1.73 0.41
CA PHE A 204 -19.96 -1.92 1.42
C PHE A 204 -18.56 -1.64 0.85
N ILE A 205 -18.23 -2.20 -0.32
CA ILE A 205 -16.93 -1.95 -0.97
C ILE A 205 -16.74 -0.47 -1.30
N ALA A 206 -17.77 0.18 -1.86
CA ALA A 206 -17.72 1.60 -2.21
C ALA A 206 -17.52 2.47 -0.96
N CYS A 207 -18.26 2.20 0.12
CA CYS A 207 -18.12 2.88 1.41
C CYS A 207 -16.76 2.63 2.05
N LEU A 208 -16.22 1.40 1.97
CA LEU A 208 -14.87 1.09 2.46
C LEU A 208 -13.80 1.89 1.70
N PHE A 209 -13.92 1.99 0.37
CA PHE A 209 -13.01 2.79 -0.43
C PHE A 209 -13.09 4.28 -0.06
N LEU A 210 -14.31 4.81 0.08
CA LEU A 210 -14.54 6.19 0.52
C LEU A 210 -13.94 6.45 1.91
N ALA A 211 -14.17 5.54 2.86
CA ALA A 211 -13.63 5.60 4.21
C ALA A 211 -12.09 5.63 4.21
N LEU A 212 -11.45 4.80 3.39
CA LEU A 212 -9.99 4.81 3.24
C LEU A 212 -9.49 6.11 2.59
N MET A 213 -10.20 6.66 1.61
CA MET A 213 -9.85 7.94 0.99
C MET A 213 -9.87 9.09 1.99
N LEU A 214 -10.86 9.12 2.88
CA LEU A 214 -10.99 10.13 3.94
C LEU A 214 -9.97 9.94 5.08
N LEU A 215 -9.69 8.68 5.45
CA LEU A 215 -8.72 8.36 6.51
C LEU A 215 -7.28 8.73 6.10
N LYS A 216 -6.90 8.48 4.85
CA LYS A 216 -5.53 8.69 4.34
C LYS A 216 -4.95 10.07 4.70
N PRO A 217 -5.57 11.22 4.36
CA PRO A 217 -5.02 12.53 4.71
C PRO A 217 -4.96 12.78 6.22
N MET A 218 -5.91 12.24 7.00
CA MET A 218 -6.01 12.47 8.45
C MET A 218 -4.94 11.73 9.25
N VAL A 219 -4.42 10.62 8.72
CA VAL A 219 -3.34 9.83 9.35
C VAL A 219 -1.95 10.35 9.01
N LYS A 220 -1.78 11.15 7.93
CA LYS A 220 -0.46 11.67 7.53
C LYS A 220 0.25 12.47 8.63
N PRO A 221 -0.39 13.39 9.37
CA PRO A 221 0.26 14.10 10.46
C PRO A 221 0.76 13.17 11.57
N TRP A 222 0.02 12.09 11.85
CA TRP A 222 0.41 11.08 12.83
C TRP A 222 1.63 10.27 12.36
N GLN A 223 1.72 9.97 11.05
CA GLN A 223 2.90 9.33 10.46
C GLN A 223 4.14 10.22 10.53
N ALA A 224 4.01 11.54 10.31
CA ALA A 224 5.11 12.48 10.51
C ALA A 224 5.57 12.50 11.97
N LYS A 225 4.64 12.48 12.92
CA LYS A 225 4.99 12.36 14.34
C LYS A 225 5.74 11.06 14.63
N LYS A 226 5.27 9.94 14.10
CA LYS A 226 5.92 8.64 14.29
C LYS A 226 7.32 8.58 13.69
N PHE A 227 7.57 9.26 12.57
CA PHE A 227 8.92 9.41 12.00
C PHE A 227 9.91 10.07 12.98
N LEU A 228 9.44 11.06 13.76
CA LEU A 228 10.27 11.75 14.75
C LEU A 228 10.49 10.92 16.02
N GLU A 229 9.53 10.05 16.36
CA GLU A 229 9.58 9.17 17.54
C GLU A 229 10.28 7.82 17.28
N LEU A 230 10.81 7.58 16.06
CA LEU A 230 11.50 6.33 15.78
C LEU A 230 12.75 6.17 16.65
N GLU A 231 12.95 4.96 17.14
CA GLU A 231 14.12 4.61 17.95
C GLU A 231 15.40 4.80 17.13
N LYS A 232 16.38 5.47 17.76
CA LYS A 232 17.66 5.78 17.13
C LYS A 232 18.72 4.80 17.63
N VAL A 233 19.52 4.29 16.71
CA VAL A 233 20.73 3.52 17.01
C VAL A 233 21.74 4.50 17.60
N SER A 234 21.97 4.37 18.91
CA SER A 234 22.97 5.15 19.65
C SER A 234 24.39 4.80 19.24
#